data_AF-A0A7X0GTD3-F1
#
_entry.id   AF-A0A7X0GTD3-F1
#
_cell.length_a   1.000
_cell.length_b   1.000
_cell.length_c   1.000
_cell.angle_alpha   90.00
_cell.angle_beta   90.00
_cell.angle_gamma   90.00
#
_symmetry.space_group_name_H-M   'P 1'
#
loop_
_entity.id
_entity.type
_entity.pdbx_description
1 polymer ?
#
loop_
_entity_poly.entity_id
_entity_poly.type
_entity_poly.pdbx_seq_one_letter_code
_entity_poly.pdbx_strand_id
1 'polypeptide(L)'
;MWGGKQGLSGGTVVATGTEEDRVDPETPALGDFDGDGHLDLATGSRLLSGPFDRTTGAAKSRTLAIEPAYVTNDVAAGDVDHDAITDLVALIHDVSDDDMRDLDDRHRRAVFLRGTRDGLSAPVRLLPRQGFRTLTRY
;
A
#
# COMPACT_ATOMS: atom_id res chain seq x y z
N MET A 1 -7.60 -0.61 18.64
CA MET A 1 -8.04 -1.49 19.76
C MET A 1 -6.85 -2.35 20.19
N TRP A 2 -6.73 -2.73 21.46
CA TRP A 2 -5.61 -3.54 21.93
C TRP A 2 -6.02 -4.98 22.21
N GLY A 3 -5.28 -5.95 21.67
CA GLY A 3 -5.49 -7.36 21.99
C GLY A 3 -4.92 -7.74 23.36
N GLY A 4 -5.56 -8.69 24.02
CA GLY A 4 -5.09 -9.29 25.27
C GLY A 4 -5.72 -10.66 25.49
N LYS A 5 -5.28 -11.36 26.55
CA LYS A 5 -5.78 -12.72 26.88
C LYS A 5 -7.31 -12.80 27.06
N GLN A 6 -7.94 -11.68 27.39
CA GLN A 6 -9.39 -11.57 27.63
C GLN A 6 -10.15 -10.93 26.45
N GLY A 7 -9.52 -10.80 25.28
CA GLY A 7 -10.09 -10.16 24.10
C GLY A 7 -9.59 -8.74 23.87
N LEU A 8 -10.37 -7.95 23.14
CA LEU A 8 -10.04 -6.58 22.75
C LEU A 8 -10.41 -5.58 23.85
N SER A 9 -9.55 -4.61 24.12
CA SER A 9 -9.85 -3.51 25.06
C SER A 9 -9.18 -2.20 24.65
N GLY A 10 -9.83 -1.08 24.99
CA GLY A 10 -9.37 0.28 24.69
C GLY A 10 -9.06 0.52 23.20
N GLY A 11 -8.31 1.57 22.92
CA GLY A 11 -7.83 1.88 21.58
C GLY A 11 -7.31 3.30 21.51
N THR A 12 -6.29 3.51 20.68
CA THR A 12 -5.82 4.85 20.33
C THR A 12 -6.20 5.13 18.88
N VAL A 13 -6.63 6.36 18.62
CA VAL A 13 -6.86 6.85 17.27
C VAL A 13 -5.49 7.14 16.66
N VAL A 14 -5.12 6.43 15.60
CA VAL A 14 -3.82 6.58 14.93
C VAL A 14 -3.86 7.55 13.75
N ALA A 15 -5.07 7.90 13.29
CA ALA A 15 -5.35 8.97 12.34
C ALA A 15 -6.75 9.51 12.59
N THR A 16 -6.91 10.83 12.57
CA THR A 16 -8.16 11.49 13.01
C THR A 16 -9.20 11.63 11.91
N GLY A 17 -8.81 11.46 10.64
CA GLY A 17 -9.71 11.62 9.50
C GLY A 17 -10.02 13.07 9.11
N THR A 18 -9.36 14.07 9.70
CA THR A 18 -9.37 15.46 9.19
C THR A 18 -8.67 15.52 7.83
N GLU A 19 -8.84 16.59 7.05
CA GLU A 19 -8.25 16.72 5.69
C GLU A 19 -6.73 16.36 5.68
N GLU A 20 -6.01 16.77 6.72
CA GLU A 20 -4.58 16.50 6.89
C GLU A 20 -4.24 15.12 7.47
N ASP A 21 -5.22 14.33 7.92
CA ASP A 21 -5.09 12.94 8.42
C ASP A 21 -6.09 11.93 7.84
N ARG A 22 -6.70 12.22 6.68
CA ARG A 22 -7.64 11.32 6.00
C ARG A 22 -6.93 10.07 5.51
N VAL A 23 -7.34 8.95 6.08
CA VAL A 23 -6.97 7.60 5.66
C VAL A 23 -8.10 7.06 4.80
N ASP A 24 -7.79 6.75 3.54
CA ASP A 24 -8.74 5.99 2.73
C ASP A 24 -8.77 4.54 3.24
N PRO A 25 -9.90 4.04 3.78
CA PRO A 25 -9.96 2.71 4.38
C PRO A 25 -9.91 1.59 3.34
N GLU A 26 -9.96 1.93 2.05
CA GLU A 26 -9.89 0.97 0.98
C GLU A 26 -8.47 0.43 0.90
N THR A 27 -8.30 -0.84 1.31
CA THR A 27 -7.09 -1.66 1.16
C THR A 27 -5.90 -1.29 2.08
N PRO A 28 -6.00 -1.53 3.41
CA PRO A 28 -4.85 -1.36 4.29
C PRO A 28 -3.84 -2.53 4.18
N ALA A 29 -2.55 -2.21 4.28
CA ALA A 29 -1.46 -3.17 4.43
C ALA A 29 -0.59 -2.82 5.64
N LEU A 30 -0.11 -3.85 6.34
CA LEU A 30 0.86 -3.72 7.42
C LEU A 30 2.22 -4.23 6.96
N GLY A 31 3.28 -3.54 7.37
CA GLY A 31 4.66 -3.86 7.04
C GLY A 31 5.63 -3.01 7.84
N ASP A 32 6.88 -3.43 7.96
CA ASP A 32 7.96 -2.56 8.44
C ASP A 32 8.53 -1.86 7.21
N PHE A 33 7.94 -0.73 6.84
CA PHE A 33 8.24 -0.05 5.56
C PHE A 33 9.45 0.89 5.67
N ASP A 34 9.91 1.19 6.89
CA ASP A 34 11.12 1.96 7.16
C ASP A 34 12.30 1.19 7.80
N GLY A 35 12.10 -0.08 8.13
CA GLY A 35 13.13 -0.99 8.62
C GLY A 35 13.53 -0.72 10.07
N ASP A 36 12.66 -0.08 10.85
CA ASP A 36 12.92 0.27 12.25
C ASP A 36 12.49 -0.83 13.24
N GLY A 37 11.84 -1.89 12.75
CA GLY A 37 11.36 -3.02 13.54
C GLY A 37 9.96 -2.82 14.14
N HIS A 38 9.27 -1.73 13.80
CA HIS A 38 7.89 -1.49 14.15
C HIS A 38 6.98 -1.66 12.93
N LEU A 39 5.77 -2.18 13.15
CA LEU A 39 4.79 -2.25 12.08
C LEU A 39 4.23 -0.87 11.80
N ASP A 40 4.26 -0.52 10.52
CA ASP A 40 3.61 0.62 9.90
C ASP A 40 2.28 0.21 9.26
N LEU A 41 1.46 1.20 8.93
CA LEU A 41 0.19 1.04 8.22
C LEU A 41 0.20 1.86 6.92
N ALA A 42 0.22 1.17 5.79
CA ALA A 42 -0.03 1.75 4.48
C ALA A 42 -1.52 1.62 4.14
N THR A 43 -2.09 2.65 3.56
CA THR A 43 -3.43 2.62 2.93
C THR A 43 -3.35 3.26 1.56
N GLY A 44 -4.47 3.32 0.82
CA GLY A 44 -4.50 3.91 -0.52
C GLY A 44 -3.97 5.36 -0.59
N SER A 45 -4.00 6.12 0.52
CA SER A 45 -3.60 7.53 0.56
C SER A 45 -2.52 7.88 1.60
N ARG A 46 -2.13 6.95 2.48
CA ARG A 46 -1.35 7.25 3.70
C ARG A 46 -0.34 6.17 4.03
N LEU A 47 0.81 6.60 4.55
CA LEU A 47 1.70 5.76 5.34
C LEU A 47 1.77 6.35 6.74
N LEU A 48 1.33 5.56 7.72
CA LEU A 48 1.42 5.87 9.14
C LEU A 48 2.52 4.99 9.73
N SER A 49 3.58 5.59 10.23
CA SER A 49 4.68 4.84 10.82
C SER A 49 4.41 4.49 12.28
N GLY A 50 4.75 3.26 12.64
CA GLY A 50 4.79 2.82 14.03
C GLY A 50 5.90 3.50 14.83
N PRO A 51 6.04 3.13 16.12
CA PRO A 51 5.17 2.22 16.86
C PRO A 51 3.80 2.83 17.14
N PHE A 52 2.77 1.97 17.17
CA PHE A 52 1.43 2.36 17.65
C PHE A 52 1.26 1.93 19.11
N ASP A 53 1.02 2.87 20.02
CA ASP A 53 0.86 2.58 21.43
C ASP A 53 -0.47 3.07 22.03
N ARG A 54 -0.71 2.73 23.30
CA ARG A 54 -1.98 3.00 24.00
C ARG A 54 -2.24 4.49 24.31
N THR A 55 -1.26 5.34 24.05
CA THR A 55 -1.22 6.73 24.52
C THR A 55 -0.99 7.73 23.40
N THR A 56 -0.38 7.31 22.29
CA THR A 56 0.00 8.16 21.17
C THR A 56 -0.45 7.57 19.84
N GLY A 57 -0.69 8.45 18.86
CA GLY A 57 -1.06 8.07 17.49
C GLY A 57 0.14 7.52 16.70
N ALA A 58 0.11 7.62 15.37
CA ALA A 58 1.27 7.28 14.54
C ALA A 58 2.50 8.14 14.90
N ALA A 59 3.71 7.56 14.87
CA ALA A 59 4.94 8.30 15.14
C ALA A 59 5.28 9.26 13.98
N LYS A 60 4.95 8.88 12.75
CA LYS A 60 5.05 9.70 11.54
C LYS A 60 3.81 9.46 10.67
N SER A 61 3.44 10.44 9.87
CA SER A 61 2.35 10.37 8.89
C SER A 61 2.82 11.03 7.60
N ARG A 62 2.64 10.35 6.47
CA ARG A 62 2.88 10.93 5.15
C ARG A 62 1.81 10.52 4.16
N THR A 63 1.56 11.39 3.19
CA THR A 63 0.72 11.06 2.04
C THR A 63 1.43 10.00 1.20
N LEU A 64 0.71 8.94 0.86
CA LEU A 64 1.05 8.04 -0.23
C LEU A 64 0.23 8.47 -1.44
N ALA A 65 0.92 8.83 -2.51
CA ALA A 65 0.31 8.96 -3.83
C ALA A 65 0.82 7.79 -4.65
N ILE A 66 0.04 6.71 -4.71
CA ILE A 66 0.37 5.58 -5.58
C ILE A 66 0.25 6.10 -7.02
N GLU A 67 -0.95 6.45 -7.49
CA GLU A 67 -1.09 7.19 -8.74
C GLU A 67 -2.37 8.04 -8.72
N PRO A 68 -2.31 9.38 -8.85
CA PRO A 68 -3.48 10.25 -8.66
C PRO A 68 -4.68 9.99 -9.59
N ALA A 69 -4.44 9.41 -10.77
CA ALA A 69 -5.48 9.11 -11.75
C ALA A 69 -6.09 7.70 -11.58
N TYR A 70 -5.61 6.91 -10.62
CA TYR A 70 -5.98 5.51 -10.47
C TYR A 70 -6.56 5.25 -9.08
N VAL A 71 -7.47 4.28 -9.01
CA VAL A 71 -8.00 3.74 -7.77
C VAL A 71 -7.30 2.42 -7.44
N THR A 72 -6.95 2.25 -6.17
CA THR A 72 -6.34 1.03 -5.65
C THR A 72 -7.40 -0.03 -5.39
N ASN A 73 -7.32 -1.16 -6.08
CA ASN A 73 -8.22 -2.31 -5.88
C ASN A 73 -7.77 -3.21 -4.74
N ASP A 74 -6.45 -3.41 -4.63
CA ASP A 74 -5.86 -4.33 -3.68
C ASP A 74 -4.40 -3.97 -3.42
N VAL A 75 -3.90 -4.36 -2.25
CA VAL A 75 -2.50 -4.20 -1.86
C VAL A 75 -1.97 -5.45 -1.17
N ALA A 76 -0.70 -5.73 -1.36
CA ALA A 76 0.04 -6.76 -0.64
C ALA A 76 1.36 -6.20 -0.15
N ALA A 77 1.76 -6.57 1.07
CA ALA A 77 3.03 -6.19 1.66
C ALA A 77 3.90 -7.42 1.93
N GLY A 78 5.20 -7.27 1.71
CA GLY A 78 6.20 -8.30 1.95
C GLY A 78 7.59 -7.83 1.52
N ASP A 79 8.64 -8.45 2.04
CA ASP A 79 10.02 -8.23 1.58
C ASP A 79 10.20 -8.92 0.21
N VAL A 80 9.95 -8.17 -0.88
CA VAL A 80 9.92 -8.70 -2.24
C VAL A 80 11.32 -8.71 -2.86
N ASP A 81 12.16 -7.75 -2.49
CA ASP A 81 13.53 -7.62 -3.00
C ASP A 81 14.62 -8.24 -2.09
N HIS A 82 14.21 -8.80 -0.95
CA HIS A 82 15.07 -9.46 0.04
C HIS A 82 16.07 -8.52 0.74
N ASP A 83 15.70 -7.26 0.95
CA ASP A 83 16.53 -6.28 1.67
C ASP A 83 16.20 -6.15 3.17
N ALA A 84 15.27 -6.98 3.66
CA ALA A 84 14.76 -7.01 5.03
C ALA A 84 13.93 -5.78 5.43
N ILE A 85 13.57 -4.91 4.48
CA ILE A 85 12.54 -3.88 4.64
C ILE A 85 11.30 -4.36 3.86
N THR A 86 10.12 -4.15 4.42
CA THR A 86 8.90 -4.57 3.75
C THR A 86 8.63 -3.67 2.53
N ASP A 87 8.26 -4.27 1.39
CA ASP A 87 7.79 -3.57 0.20
C ASP A 87 6.26 -3.60 0.09
N LEU A 88 5.70 -2.79 -0.80
CA LEU A 88 4.27 -2.76 -1.12
C LEU A 88 4.04 -2.99 -2.62
N VAL A 89 3.15 -3.91 -2.96
CA VAL A 89 2.61 -4.10 -4.31
C VAL A 89 1.15 -3.69 -4.30
N ALA A 90 0.74 -2.85 -5.25
CA ALA A 90 -0.64 -2.42 -5.40
C ALA A 90 -1.19 -2.78 -6.78
N LEU A 91 -2.44 -3.25 -6.82
CA LEU A 91 -3.22 -3.40 -8.04
C LEU A 91 -4.10 -2.18 -8.19
N ILE A 92 -3.91 -1.44 -9.27
CA ILE A 92 -4.58 -0.16 -9.50
C ILE A 92 -5.33 -0.17 -10.82
N HIS A 93 -6.38 0.64 -10.94
CA HIS A 93 -7.15 0.79 -12.16
C HIS A 93 -7.54 2.24 -12.42
N ASP A 94 -7.64 2.61 -13.69
CA ASP A 94 -8.17 3.91 -14.09
C ASP A 94 -9.70 3.86 -14.03
N VAL A 95 -10.33 4.91 -13.50
CA VAL A 95 -11.80 5.05 -13.43
C VAL A 95 -12.37 5.86 -14.60
N SER A 96 -11.51 6.35 -15.51
CA SER A 96 -11.88 7.31 -16.55
C SER A 96 -12.54 6.72 -17.81
N ASP A 97 -12.81 5.42 -17.88
CA ASP A 97 -13.52 4.83 -19.01
C ASP A 97 -14.68 3.92 -18.55
N ASP A 98 -15.89 4.23 -19.03
CA ASP A 98 -17.14 3.47 -18.86
C ASP A 98 -17.07 2.05 -19.49
N ASP A 99 -15.97 1.70 -20.14
CA ASP A 99 -15.79 0.41 -20.79
C ASP A 99 -14.78 -0.46 -20.03
N MET A 100 -15.25 -1.08 -18.94
CA MET A 100 -14.56 -2.19 -18.24
C MET A 100 -14.21 -3.40 -19.16
N ARG A 101 -14.50 -3.30 -20.46
CA ARG A 101 -14.27 -4.30 -21.51
C ARG A 101 -13.04 -4.00 -22.35
N ASP A 102 -12.45 -2.81 -22.27
CA ASP A 102 -11.19 -2.55 -22.93
C ASP A 102 -10.05 -3.11 -22.04
N LEU A 103 -9.47 -4.21 -22.51
CA LEU A 103 -8.37 -4.91 -21.82
C LEU A 103 -7.02 -4.27 -22.15
N ASP A 104 -7.00 -3.06 -22.72
CA ASP A 104 -5.74 -2.38 -22.94
C ASP A 104 -5.00 -2.13 -21.60
N ASP A 105 -3.67 -2.14 -21.68
CA ASP A 105 -2.73 -2.03 -20.55
C ASP A 105 -2.89 -0.75 -19.69
N ARG A 106 -3.88 0.10 -19.98
CA ARG A 106 -4.20 1.32 -19.24
C ARG A 106 -5.22 1.07 -18.14
N HIS A 107 -6.06 0.04 -18.24
CA HIS A 107 -7.17 -0.13 -17.32
C HIS A 107 -6.79 -0.75 -15.99
N ARG A 108 -5.85 -1.71 -15.94
CA ARG A 108 -5.38 -2.31 -14.69
C ARG A 108 -3.88 -2.52 -14.73
N ARG A 109 -3.19 -2.20 -13.65
CA ARG A 109 -1.74 -2.46 -13.54
C ARG A 109 -1.32 -2.78 -12.12
N ALA A 110 -0.23 -3.54 -12.02
CA ALA A 110 0.48 -3.71 -10.78
C ALA A 110 1.60 -2.66 -10.68
N VAL A 111 1.71 -2.03 -9.52
CA VAL A 111 2.79 -1.11 -9.18
C VAL A 111 3.51 -1.61 -7.94
N PHE A 112 4.82 -1.36 -7.90
CA PHE A 112 5.71 -1.74 -6.82
C PHE A 112 6.25 -0.49 -6.14
N LEU A 113 6.12 -0.40 -4.83
CA LEU A 113 6.71 0.63 -3.99
C LEU A 113 7.71 -0.07 -3.07
N ARG A 114 8.97 0.33 -3.17
CA ARG A 114 10.05 -0.25 -2.40
C ARG A 114 10.05 0.27 -0.96
N GLY A 115 10.26 -0.60 0.02
CA GLY A 115 10.63 -0.21 1.39
C GLY A 115 12.00 0.48 1.42
N THR A 116 12.14 1.52 2.23
CA THR A 116 13.42 2.24 2.40
C THR A 116 13.49 2.80 3.80
N ARG A 117 14.67 3.21 4.29
CA ARG A 117 14.78 3.86 5.61
C ARG A 117 13.96 5.15 5.78
N ASP A 118 13.43 5.71 4.69
CA ASP A 118 12.54 6.88 4.69
C ASP A 118 11.06 6.50 4.45
N GLY A 119 10.73 5.21 4.54
CA GLY A 119 9.42 4.62 4.21
C GLY A 119 9.33 4.16 2.75
N LEU A 120 8.11 4.14 2.21
CA LEU A 120 7.85 3.70 0.83
C LEU A 120 8.38 4.69 -0.23
N SER A 121 8.97 4.12 -1.29
CA SER A 121 9.43 4.84 -2.49
C SER A 121 8.26 5.37 -3.34
N ALA A 122 8.59 6.13 -4.38
CA ALA A 122 7.65 6.35 -5.49
C ALA A 122 7.31 5.00 -6.17
N PRO A 123 6.09 4.85 -6.71
CA PRO A 123 5.68 3.61 -7.35
C PRO A 123 6.36 3.43 -8.71
N VAL A 124 6.69 2.17 -8.98
CA VAL A 124 7.26 1.72 -10.24
C VAL A 124 6.27 0.76 -10.89
N ARG A 125 5.91 1.02 -12.16
CA ARG A 125 5.06 0.13 -12.92
C ARG A 125 5.76 -1.20 -13.17
N LEU A 126 5.10 -2.30 -12.82
CA LEU A 126 5.55 -3.63 -13.18
C LEU A 126 5.14 -3.90 -14.63
N LEU A 127 6.11 -3.87 -15.53
CA LEU A 127 5.92 -4.27 -16.92
C LEU A 127 6.21 -5.76 -17.07
N PRO A 128 5.44 -6.49 -17.88
CA PRO A 128 5.86 -7.81 -18.32
C PRO A 128 7.27 -7.69 -18.91
N ARG A 129 8.19 -8.58 -18.54
CA ARG A 129 9.41 -8.74 -19.33
C ARG A 129 8.99 -9.01 -20.76
N GLN A 130 9.48 -8.22 -21.72
CA GLN A 130 9.26 -8.50 -23.14
C GLN A 130 9.75 -9.93 -23.43
N GLY A 131 8.81 -10.89 -23.50
CA GLY A 131 9.22 -12.29 -23.39
C GLY A 131 8.09 -13.30 -23.28
N PHE A 132 6.90 -13.03 -23.82
CA PHE A 132 5.94 -14.10 -24.14
C PHE A 132 5.45 -13.91 -25.57
N ARG A 133 6.20 -14.51 -26.52
CA ARG A 133 5.63 -14.84 -27.83
C ARG A 133 4.79 -16.08 -27.64
N THR A 134 3.47 -15.94 -27.65
CA THR A 134 2.58 -17.08 -27.84
C THR A 134 2.78 -17.58 -29.26
N LEU A 135 3.65 -18.58 -29.43
CA LEU A 135 3.67 -19.40 -30.64
C LEU A 135 2.47 -20.34 -30.57
N THR A 136 1.32 -19.88 -31.06
CA THR A 136 0.27 -20.81 -31.50
C THR A 136 0.50 -21.09 -32.98
N ARG A 137 1.32 -22.12 -33.26
CA ARG A 137 1.14 -22.94 -34.46
C ARG A 137 0.29 -24.11 -34.04
N TYR A 138 -0.88 -24.28 -34.66
CA TYR A 138 -1.33 -25.48 -35.38
C TYR A 138 -2.42 -25.06 -36.35
#